data_AF-A0A4Y2XB01-F1
#
_entry.id   AF-A0A4Y2XB01-F1
#
_cell.length_a   1.000
_cell.length_b   1.000
_cell.length_c   1.000
_cell.angle_alpha   90.00
_cell.angle_beta   90.00
_cell.angle_gamma   90.00
#
_symmetry.space_group_name_H-M   'P 1'
#
loop_
_entity.id
_entity.type
_entity.pdbx_description
1 polymer ?
#
loop_
_entity_poly.entity_id
_entity_poly.type
_entity_poly.pdbx_seq_one_letter_code
_entity_poly.pdbx_strand_id
1 'polypeptide(L)'
;MSLAKLAVRLYNEFGFEIVEKALAEMESGNVPECDEGSPENYPILRSRVKENLLLIPTLLRSRVLEEVERVANEVSGWIYSHNTIERLDYAKCSLFWRCEGTIDRTKTAQK
;
A
#
# COMPACT_ATOMS: atom_id res chain seq x y z
N MET A 1 16.58 -3.71 7.30
CA MET A 1 15.11 -3.73 7.10
C MET A 1 14.86 -4.35 5.73
N SER A 2 14.02 -5.39 5.59
CA SER A 2 13.77 -6.02 4.27
C SER A 2 12.84 -5.15 3.41
N LEU A 3 12.95 -5.28 2.09
CA LEU A 3 12.11 -4.56 1.13
C LEU A 3 10.62 -4.88 1.34
N ALA A 4 10.29 -6.16 1.53
CA ALA A 4 8.94 -6.60 1.85
C ALA A 4 8.36 -5.95 3.12
N LYS A 5 9.15 -5.82 4.19
CA LYS A 5 8.68 -5.18 5.44
C LYS A 5 8.40 -3.70 5.25
N LEU A 6 9.21 -3.03 4.43
CA LEU A 6 9.00 -1.64 4.06
C LEU A 6 7.74 -1.48 3.19
N ALA A 7 7.57 -2.35 2.19
CA ALA A 7 6.42 -2.36 1.30
C ALA A 7 5.10 -2.57 2.06
N VAL A 8 5.04 -3.56 2.95
CA VAL A 8 3.89 -3.80 3.83
C VAL A 8 3.56 -2.57 4.67
N ARG A 9 4.57 -1.89 5.21
CA ARG A 9 4.35 -0.66 5.98
C ARG A 9 3.76 0.45 5.11
N LEU A 10 4.35 0.71 3.93
CA LEU A 10 3.87 1.73 3.01
C LEU A 10 2.44 1.45 2.54
N TYR A 11 2.14 0.21 2.17
CA TYR A 11 0.80 -0.20 1.78
C TYR A 11 -0.22 -0.02 2.91
N ASN A 12 0.08 -0.49 4.12
CA ASN A 12 -0.87 -0.39 5.24
C ASN A 12 -1.11 1.06 5.67
N GLU A 13 -0.14 1.95 5.51
CA GLU A 13 -0.24 3.35 5.94
C GLU A 13 -0.87 4.26 4.86
N PHE A 14 -0.60 3.98 3.59
CA PHE A 14 -0.97 4.89 2.48
C PHE A 14 -1.79 4.23 1.38
N GLY A 15 -1.74 2.90 1.23
CA GLY A 15 -2.28 2.19 0.08
C GLY A 15 -1.40 2.33 -1.16
N PHE A 16 -1.61 1.44 -2.14
CA PHE A 16 -0.80 1.38 -3.35
C PHE A 16 -0.91 2.65 -4.21
N GLU A 17 -2.14 3.09 -4.50
CA GLU A 17 -2.39 4.22 -5.40
C GLU A 17 -1.73 5.53 -4.93
N ILE A 18 -1.76 5.80 -3.62
CA ILE A 18 -1.12 7.00 -3.05
C ILE A 18 0.41 6.92 -3.19
N VAL A 19 0.99 5.73 -2.96
CA VAL A 19 2.44 5.51 -3.11
C VAL A 19 2.87 5.67 -4.58
N GLU A 20 2.11 5.10 -5.51
CA GLU A 20 2.36 5.18 -6.95
C GLU A 20 2.31 6.63 -7.44
N LYS A 21 1.21 7.35 -7.16
CA LYS A 21 1.05 8.75 -7.57
C LYS A 21 2.14 9.64 -6.99
N ALA A 22 2.53 9.42 -5.73
CA ALA A 22 3.59 10.19 -5.10
C ALA A 22 4.98 9.94 -5.72
N LEU A 23 5.29 8.70 -6.11
CA LEU A 23 6.53 8.38 -6.81
C LEU A 23 6.57 8.97 -8.22
N ALA A 24 5.50 8.79 -8.99
CA ALA A 24 5.37 9.36 -10.33
C ALA A 24 5.55 10.88 -10.33
N GLU A 25 5.00 11.55 -9.32
CA GLU A 25 5.24 12.98 -9.11
C GLU A 25 6.72 13.31 -8.81
N MET A 26 7.35 12.58 -7.89
CA MET A 26 8.74 12.84 -7.52
C MET A 26 9.69 12.68 -8.71
N GLU A 27 9.35 11.80 -9.65
CA GLU A 27 10.12 11.56 -10.88
C GLU A 27 9.82 12.59 -11.98
N SER A 28 8.55 12.97 -12.16
CA SER A 28 8.13 13.92 -13.20
C SER A 28 8.30 15.40 -12.81
N GLY A 29 8.35 15.70 -11.51
CA GLY A 29 8.34 17.05 -10.97
C GLY A 29 6.96 17.74 -11.00
N ASN A 30 5.93 17.06 -11.51
CA ASN A 30 4.59 17.60 -11.66
C ASN A 30 3.66 17.10 -10.57
N VAL A 31 2.85 18.00 -10.01
CA VAL A 31 1.79 17.62 -9.07
C VAL A 31 0.64 16.98 -9.84
N PRO A 32 0.32 15.69 -9.65
CA PRO A 32 -0.87 15.10 -10.24
C PRO A 32 -2.11 15.80 -9.68
N GLU A 33 -3.09 16.02 -10.53
CA GLU A 33 -4.38 16.57 -10.12
C GLU A 33 -5.03 15.65 -9.07
N CYS A 34 -5.66 16.24 -8.06
CA CYS A 34 -6.47 15.48 -7.12
C CYS A 34 -7.75 15.06 -7.85
N ASP A 35 -7.92 13.77 -8.11
CA ASP A 35 -9.13 13.25 -8.77
C ASP A 35 -10.36 13.43 -7.87
N GLU A 36 -11.53 13.64 -8.51
CA GLU A 36 -12.84 13.58 -7.86
C GLU A 36 -13.04 12.17 -7.24
N GLY A 37 -12.90 12.07 -5.91
CA GLY A 37 -12.90 10.79 -5.19
C GLY A 37 -11.66 10.56 -4.33
N SER A 38 -10.65 11.42 -4.45
CA SER A 38 -9.51 11.41 -3.52
C SER A 38 -9.97 11.66 -2.09
N PRO A 39 -9.38 10.99 -1.08
CA PRO A 39 -9.68 11.28 0.33
C PRO A 39 -9.51 12.77 0.62
N GLU A 40 -10.35 13.36 1.47
CA GLU A 40 -10.19 14.77 1.88
C GLU A 40 -8.78 15.07 2.43
N ASN A 41 -8.17 14.05 3.07
CA ASN A 41 -6.82 14.12 3.63
C ASN A 41 -5.72 13.77 2.61
N TYR A 42 -6.02 13.61 1.32
CA TYR A 42 -5.07 13.23 0.28
C TYR A 42 -3.83 14.14 0.22
N PRO A 43 -3.93 15.49 0.31
CA PRO A 43 -2.74 16.35 0.32
C PRO A 43 -1.80 16.05 1.49
N ILE A 44 -2.35 15.73 2.66
CA ILE A 44 -1.58 15.40 3.87
C ILE A 44 -0.92 14.03 3.70
N LEU A 45 -1.67 13.02 3.27
CA LEU A 45 -1.14 11.67 3.01
C LEU A 45 -0.04 11.70 1.95
N ARG A 46 -0.24 12.47 0.88
CA ARG A 46 0.73 12.69 -0.18
C ARG A 46 2.04 13.29 0.33
N SER A 47 1.99 14.32 1.19
CA SER A 47 3.21 14.88 1.79
C SER A 47 3.93 13.86 2.68
N ARG A 48 3.18 13.10 3.50
CA ARG A 48 3.75 12.10 4.41
C ARG A 48 4.36 10.90 3.67
N VAL A 49 3.74 10.42 2.60
CA VAL A 49 4.33 9.32 1.81
C VAL A 49 5.61 9.78 1.12
N LYS A 50 5.64 11.02 0.59
CA LYS A 50 6.86 11.60 0.00
C LYS A 50 8.00 11.70 0.99
N GLU A 51 7.73 12.16 2.23
CA GLU A 51 8.73 12.17 3.30
C GLU A 51 9.31 10.77 3.56
N ASN A 52 8.47 9.72 3.57
CA ASN A 52 8.94 8.34 3.71
C ASN A 52 9.75 7.88 2.49
N LEU A 53 9.32 8.22 1.27
CA LEU A 53 10.01 7.86 0.02
C LEU A 53 11.35 8.59 -0.16
N LEU A 54 11.52 9.78 0.44
CA LEU A 54 12.79 10.51 0.46
C LEU A 54 13.86 9.79 1.29
N LEU A 55 13.47 8.98 2.29
CA LEU A 55 14.39 8.14 3.07
C LEU A 55 14.91 6.95 2.26
N ILE A 56 14.30 6.65 1.12
CA ILE A 56 14.65 5.55 0.24
C ILE A 56 15.56 6.09 -0.86
N PRO A 57 16.74 5.48 -1.09
CA PRO A 57 17.60 5.83 -2.20
C PRO A 57 16.83 5.80 -3.53
N THR A 58 17.00 6.81 -4.39
CA THR A 58 16.27 6.94 -5.65
C THR A 58 16.31 5.67 -6.49
N LEU A 59 17.48 5.02 -6.58
CA LEU A 59 17.69 3.77 -7.34
C LEU A 59 16.89 2.56 -6.80
N LEU A 60 16.36 2.64 -5.59
CA LEU A 60 15.56 1.59 -4.97
C LEU A 60 14.06 1.88 -5.00
N ARG A 61 13.63 3.09 -5.38
CA ARG A 61 12.21 3.48 -5.32
C ARG A 61 11.33 2.67 -6.26
N SER A 62 11.80 2.36 -7.46
CA SER A 62 11.08 1.48 -8.39
C SER A 62 10.89 0.08 -7.81
N ARG A 63 11.95 -0.51 -7.23
CA ARG A 63 11.87 -1.82 -6.56
C ARG A 63 10.94 -1.81 -5.34
N VAL A 64 10.90 -0.69 -4.61
CA VAL A 64 9.95 -0.52 -3.51
C VAL A 64 8.52 -0.50 -4.05
N LEU A 65 8.26 0.23 -5.13
CA LEU A 65 6.94 0.28 -5.75
C LEU A 65 6.48 -1.11 -6.23
N GLU A 66 7.35 -1.86 -6.90
CA GLU A 66 7.08 -3.24 -7.32
C GLU A 66 6.69 -4.14 -6.13
N GLU A 67 7.37 -4.02 -4.98
CA GLU A 67 6.98 -4.77 -3.79
C GLU A 67 5.69 -4.27 -3.14
N VAL A 68 5.39 -2.96 -3.19
CA VAL A 68 4.10 -2.43 -2.70
C VAL A 68 2.95 -2.91 -3.59
N GLU A 69 3.15 -2.96 -4.90
CA GLU A 69 2.20 -3.54 -5.87
C GLU A 69 1.96 -5.02 -5.56
N ARG A 70 3.02 -5.78 -5.31
CA ARG A 70 2.92 -7.19 -4.93
C ARG A 70 2.12 -7.40 -3.64
N VAL A 71 2.33 -6.54 -2.63
CA VAL A 71 1.54 -6.53 -1.39
C VAL A 71 0.07 -6.24 -1.69
N ALA A 72 -0.22 -5.25 -2.53
CA ALA A 72 -1.58 -4.92 -2.94
C ALA A 72 -2.28 -6.09 -3.67
N ASN A 73 -1.56 -6.78 -4.55
CA ASN A 73 -2.05 -7.96 -5.25
C ASN A 73 -2.34 -9.12 -4.29
N GLU A 74 -1.54 -9.31 -3.24
CA GLU A 74 -1.81 -10.34 -2.22
C GLU A 74 -3.08 -10.01 -1.43
N VAL A 75 -3.32 -8.74 -1.09
CA VAL A 75 -4.59 -8.30 -0.46
C VAL A 75 -5.77 -8.53 -1.40
N SER A 76 -5.67 -8.10 -2.66
CA SER A 76 -6.72 -8.30 -3.65
C SER A 76 -7.05 -9.77 -3.86
N GLY A 77 -6.02 -10.63 -3.95
CA GLY A 77 -6.19 -12.08 -4.06
C GLY A 77 -6.85 -12.68 -2.81
N TRP A 78 -6.50 -12.19 -1.62
CA TRP A 78 -7.15 -12.60 -0.39
C TRP A 78 -8.62 -12.18 -0.34
N ILE A 79 -8.96 -10.93 -0.67
CA ILE A 79 -10.35 -10.44 -0.75
C ILE A 79 -11.15 -11.28 -1.74
N TYR A 80 -10.62 -11.49 -2.94
CA TYR A 80 -11.28 -12.30 -3.96
C TYR A 80 -11.58 -13.72 -3.47
N SER A 81 -10.63 -14.35 -2.80
CA SER A 81 -10.79 -15.72 -2.27
C SER A 81 -11.84 -15.83 -1.15
N HIS A 82 -12.20 -14.71 -0.52
CA HIS A 82 -13.13 -14.68 0.60
C HIS A 82 -14.43 -13.91 0.26
N ASN A 83 -14.60 -13.49 -1.00
CA ASN A 83 -15.74 -12.69 -1.47
C ASN A 83 -17.12 -13.35 -1.25
N THR A 84 -17.15 -14.67 -1.05
CA THR A 84 -18.36 -15.44 -0.78
C THR A 84 -18.75 -15.48 0.70
N ILE A 85 -17.91 -14.95 1.60
CA ILE A 85 -18.20 -14.94 3.04
C ILE A 85 -19.20 -13.82 3.34
N GLU A 86 -20.44 -14.21 3.55
CA GLU A 86 -21.54 -13.29 3.86
C GLU A 86 -21.23 -12.51 5.15
N ARG A 87 -21.39 -11.17 5.10
CA ARG A 87 -21.10 -10.21 6.19
C ARG A 87 -19.62 -10.00 6.53
N LEU A 88 -18.68 -10.51 5.72
CA LEU A 88 -17.28 -10.16 5.88
C LEU A 88 -17.03 -8.72 5.42
N ASP A 89 -16.69 -7.86 6.37
CA ASP A 89 -16.27 -6.49 6.11
C ASP A 89 -14.74 -6.44 6.01
N TYR A 90 -14.22 -6.42 4.79
CA TYR A 90 -12.78 -6.40 4.52
C TYR A 90 -12.07 -5.20 5.15
N ALA A 91 -12.77 -4.07 5.28
CA ALA A 91 -12.21 -2.87 5.90
C ALA A 91 -11.96 -3.04 7.41
N LYS A 92 -12.62 -4.02 8.04
CA LYS A 92 -12.45 -4.35 9.48
C LYS A 92 -11.50 -5.52 9.72
N CYS A 93 -11.00 -6.16 8.66
CA CYS A 93 -10.11 -7.30 8.78
C CYS A 93 -8.68 -6.85 9.08
N SER A 94 -8.06 -7.46 10.08
CA SER A 94 -6.64 -7.33 10.35
C SER A 94 -5.89 -8.47 9.67
N LEU A 95 -5.11 -8.13 8.63
CA LEU A 95 -4.24 -9.07 7.91
C LEU A 95 -2.92 -9.24 8.65
N PHE A 96 -2.53 -10.50 8.87
CA PHE A 96 -1.22 -10.83 9.45
C PHE A 96 -0.22 -11.09 8.32
N TRP A 97 0.91 -10.40 8.36
CA TRP A 97 1.94 -10.47 7.32
C TRP A 97 3.09 -11.38 7.73
N ARG A 98 3.58 -12.19 6.79
CA ARG A 98 4.84 -12.93 6.93
C ARG A 98 6.03 -12.05 6.60
N CYS A 99 7.23 -12.47 6.99
CA CYS A 99 8.45 -11.68 6.81
C CYS A 99 8.79 -11.42 5.34
N GLU A 100 8.35 -12.30 4.44
CA GLU A 100 8.51 -12.22 2.99
C GLU A 100 7.44 -11.36 2.27
N GLY A 101 6.51 -10.75 3.01
CA GLY A 101 5.50 -9.83 2.44
C GLY A 101 4.22 -10.51 1.94
N THR A 102 3.98 -11.77 2.28
CA THR A 102 2.74 -12.49 1.99
C THR A 102 1.80 -12.46 3.18
N ILE A 103 0.49 -12.61 2.95
CA ILE A 103 -0.50 -12.75 4.02
C ILE A 103 -0.39 -14.14 4.62
N ASP A 104 -0.33 -14.23 5.95
CA ASP A 104 -0.51 -15.49 6.66
C ASP A 104 -1.98 -15.90 6.61
N ARG A 105 -2.33 -16.71 5.60
CA ARG A 105 -3.70 -17.17 5.37
C ARG A 105 -4.27 -18.06 6.48
N THR A 106 -3.45 -18.48 7.45
CA THR A 106 -3.92 -19.21 8.63
C THR A 106 -4.35 -18.28 9.77
N LYS A 107 -4.04 -16.99 9.68
CA LYS A 107 -4.28 -15.99 10.71
C LYS A 107 -4.95 -14.76 10.09
N THR A 108 -6.24 -14.62 10.35
CA THR A 108 -6.96 -13.38 10.07
C THR A 108 -7.97 -13.15 11.18
N ALA A 109 -8.15 -11.90 11.59
CA ALA A 109 -9.12 -11.53 12.62
C ALA A 109 -10.02 -10.40 12.12
N GLN A 110 -11.33 -10.54 12.33
CA GLN A 110 -12.30 -9.46 12.15
C GLN A 110 -12.42 -8.67 13.46
N LYS A 111 -12.34 -7.34 13.39
CA LYS A 111 -12.57 -6.46 14.54
C LYS A 111 -14.00 -5.94 14.61
#